data_AF-A0A642C3G3-F1
#
_entry.id   AF-A0A642C3G3-F1
#
_cell.length_a   1.000
_cell.length_b   1.000
_cell.length_c   1.000
_cell.angle_alpha   90.00
_cell.angle_beta   90.00
_cell.angle_gamma   90.00
#
_symmetry.space_group_name_H-M   'P 1'
#
loop_
_entity.id
_entity.type
_entity.pdbx_description
1 polymer ?
#
loop_
_entity_poly.entity_id
_entity_poly.type
_entity_poly.pdbx_seq_one_letter_code
_entity_poly.pdbx_strand_id
1 'polypeptide(L)'
;MNIAPLAISYEYDPCDFLKAQEFQLKRDIEGYKKTTQDDLISMQTGLFGYKGKVHFQTAPCINDRLAQLDRSLPKQELFSSISACIDQRIHSNYRIYSGNYVAYDLLKGTSEFAGHYTPEEKQRFVTYIEQQLGKIKIPNKDEDFLRGKLLLMYANPLVNYLAACQ
;
A
#
# COMPACT_ATOMS: atom_id res chain seq x y z
N MET A 1 -5.50 -25.56 -14.05
CA MET A 1 -4.65 -24.46 -13.56
C MET A 1 -5.10 -24.11 -12.15
N ASN A 2 -4.19 -24.03 -11.19
CA ASN A 2 -4.49 -23.68 -9.80
C ASN A 2 -3.82 -22.35 -9.51
N ILE A 3 -4.59 -21.31 -9.22
CA ILE A 3 -4.08 -19.98 -8.87
C ILE A 3 -4.43 -19.72 -7.43
N ALA A 4 -3.41 -19.61 -6.57
CA ALA A 4 -3.53 -19.27 -5.16
C ALA A 4 -3.02 -17.85 -4.92
N PRO A 5 -3.90 -16.85 -4.75
CA PRO A 5 -3.48 -15.48 -4.44
C PRO A 5 -2.74 -15.41 -3.10
N LEU A 6 -1.67 -14.60 -3.05
CA LEU A 6 -0.85 -14.37 -1.87
C LEU A 6 -0.86 -12.88 -1.52
N ALA A 7 -1.25 -12.54 -0.30
CA ALA A 7 -1.07 -11.21 0.26
C ALA A 7 0.20 -11.18 1.12
N ILE A 8 1.07 -10.19 0.85
CA ILE A 8 2.25 -9.90 1.68
C ILE A 8 2.02 -8.54 2.31
N SER A 9 1.95 -8.50 3.64
CA SER A 9 1.63 -7.29 4.41
C SER A 9 2.85 -6.86 5.20
N TYR A 10 3.37 -5.67 4.91
CA TYR A 10 4.42 -5.03 5.70
C TYR A 10 3.81 -4.01 6.67
N GLU A 11 4.33 -3.96 7.89
CA GLU A 11 3.99 -2.91 8.85
C GLU A 11 4.57 -1.56 8.41
N TYR A 12 5.77 -1.60 7.80
CA TYR A 12 6.45 -0.44 7.23
C TYR A 12 6.99 -0.76 5.84
N ASP A 13 6.80 0.17 4.89
CA ASP A 13 7.40 0.08 3.56
C ASP A 13 8.75 0.82 3.54
N PRO A 14 9.89 0.12 3.39
CA PRO A 14 11.20 0.76 3.38
C PRO A 14 11.38 1.85 2.32
N CYS A 15 10.62 1.78 1.22
CA CYS A 15 10.73 2.68 0.09
C CYS A 15 9.71 3.82 0.13
N ASP A 16 8.95 3.97 1.22
CA ASP A 16 7.88 4.96 1.31
C ASP A 16 8.36 6.40 1.06
N PHE A 17 9.48 6.81 1.65
CA PHE A 17 10.06 8.14 1.44
C PHE A 17 10.51 8.36 -0.01
N LEU A 18 11.06 7.32 -0.67
CA LEU A 18 11.45 7.39 -2.09
C LEU A 18 10.22 7.54 -2.99
N LYS A 19 9.12 6.85 -2.66
CA LYS A 19 7.85 6.97 -3.39
C LYS A 19 7.22 8.35 -3.17
N ALA A 20 7.20 8.85 -1.94
CA ALA A 20 6.71 10.19 -1.63
C ALA A 20 7.52 11.27 -2.38
N GLN A 21 8.86 11.15 -2.37
CA GLN A 21 9.76 12.01 -3.14
C GLN A 21 9.41 11.99 -4.64
N GLU A 22 9.23 10.80 -5.21
CA GLU A 22 8.84 10.65 -6.61
C GLU A 22 7.47 11.30 -6.91
N PHE A 23 6.49 11.19 -6.01
CA PHE A 23 5.20 11.87 -6.19
C PHE A 23 5.36 13.38 -6.32
N GLN A 24 6.23 14.00 -5.52
CA GLN A 24 6.45 15.44 -5.63
C GLN A 24 7.22 15.79 -6.90
N LEU A 25 8.27 15.05 -7.25
CA LEU A 25 9.04 15.31 -8.47
C LEU A 25 8.18 15.17 -9.73
N LYS A 26 7.27 14.18 -9.78
CA LYS A 26 6.29 14.03 -10.86
C LYS A 26 5.27 15.17 -10.94
N ARG A 27 4.94 15.79 -9.80
CA ARG A 27 4.05 16.96 -9.74
C ARG A 27 4.76 18.22 -10.26
N ASP A 28 6.02 18.40 -9.88
CA ASP A 28 6.75 19.64 -10.07
C ASP A 28 7.54 19.69 -11.39
N ILE A 29 7.94 18.53 -11.94
CA ILE A 29 8.77 18.42 -13.14
C ILE A 29 7.99 17.67 -14.23
N GLU A 30 7.63 18.39 -15.29
CA GLU A 30 6.99 17.81 -16.46
C GLU A 30 7.87 16.73 -17.09
N GLY A 31 7.30 15.55 -17.33
CA GLY A 31 8.04 14.44 -17.94
C GLY A 31 9.06 13.76 -17.04
N TYR A 32 9.04 14.01 -15.71
CA TYR A 32 9.93 13.34 -14.77
C TYR A 32 9.89 11.81 -14.93
N LYS A 33 11.08 11.21 -15.04
CA LYS A 33 11.29 9.76 -15.04
C LYS A 33 12.42 9.44 -14.07
N LYS A 34 12.25 8.35 -13.33
CA LYS A 34 13.34 7.77 -12.54
C LYS A 34 14.51 7.41 -13.44
N THR A 35 15.71 7.60 -12.92
CA THR A 35 16.92 7.08 -13.53
C THR A 35 17.12 5.62 -13.13
N THR A 36 17.93 4.89 -13.89
CA THR A 36 18.33 3.53 -13.51
C THR A 36 18.99 3.48 -12.12
N GLN A 37 19.70 4.55 -11.74
CA GLN A 37 20.31 4.65 -10.42
C GLN A 37 19.25 4.76 -9.30
N ASP A 38 18.18 5.52 -9.53
CA ASP A 38 17.08 5.64 -8.56
C ASP A 38 16.36 4.29 -8.35
N ASP A 39 16.23 3.50 -9.42
CA ASP A 39 15.66 2.15 -9.33
C ASP A 39 16.58 1.19 -8.56
N LEU A 40 17.90 1.25 -8.78
CA LEU A 40 18.87 0.48 -7.98
C LEU A 40 18.79 0.83 -6.49
N ILE A 41 18.71 2.13 -6.16
CA ILE A 41 18.54 2.61 -4.78
C ILE A 41 17.23 2.10 -4.19
N SER A 42 16.13 2.13 -4.95
CA SER A 42 14.83 1.63 -4.52
C SER A 42 14.86 0.12 -4.26
N MET A 43 15.54 -0.66 -5.11
CA MET A 43 15.70 -2.11 -4.90
C MET A 43 16.54 -2.42 -3.66
N GLN A 44 17.69 -1.75 -3.49
CA GLN A 44 18.54 -1.92 -2.32
C GLN A 44 17.79 -1.57 -1.03
N THR A 45 17.09 -0.44 -1.04
CA THR A 45 16.30 0.04 0.11
C THR A 45 15.17 -0.93 0.44
N GLY A 46 14.45 -1.41 -0.59
CA GLY A 46 13.37 -2.39 -0.42
C GLY A 46 13.85 -3.72 0.14
N LEU A 47 15.03 -4.19 -0.28
CA LEU A 47 15.59 -5.46 0.18
C LEU A 47 16.07 -5.38 1.64
N PHE A 48 16.90 -4.39 1.97
CA PHE A 48 17.60 -4.32 3.27
C PHE A 48 16.91 -3.45 4.31
N GLY A 49 15.97 -2.59 3.93
CA GLY A 49 15.33 -1.68 4.85
C GLY A 49 14.34 -2.38 5.80
N TYR A 50 14.09 -1.72 6.93
CA TYR A 50 13.25 -2.21 8.02
C TYR A 50 11.77 -2.24 7.63
N LYS A 51 11.14 -3.41 7.77
CA LYS A 51 9.74 -3.67 7.36
C LYS A 51 8.75 -3.76 8.53
N GLY A 52 9.25 -3.66 9.77
CA GLY A 52 8.48 -4.03 10.97
C GLY A 52 8.04 -5.49 10.91
N LYS A 53 6.78 -5.74 11.29
CA LYS A 53 6.14 -7.05 11.14
C LYS A 53 5.84 -7.33 9.67
N VAL A 54 6.14 -8.56 9.25
CA VAL A 54 5.83 -9.06 7.91
C VAL A 54 4.87 -10.24 8.04
N HIS A 55 3.74 -10.19 7.34
CA HIS A 55 2.75 -11.26 7.32
C HIS A 55 2.50 -11.76 5.90
N PHE A 56 2.53 -13.07 5.72
CA PHE A 56 2.22 -13.74 4.46
C PHE A 56 0.90 -14.49 4.64
N GLN A 57 -0.09 -14.21 3.78
CA GLN A 57 -1.38 -14.87 3.81
C GLN A 57 -1.74 -15.41 2.44
N THR A 58 -1.76 -16.73 2.31
CA THR A 58 -2.22 -17.41 1.10
C THR A 58 -3.72 -17.62 1.16
N ALA A 59 -4.43 -17.26 0.10
CA ALA A 59 -5.85 -17.55 -0.09
C ALA A 59 -6.04 -18.95 -0.68
N PRO A 60 -7.22 -19.58 -0.48
CA PRO A 60 -7.61 -20.74 -1.26
C PRO A 60 -7.51 -20.47 -2.76
N CYS A 61 -7.29 -21.53 -3.55
CA CYS A 61 -7.26 -21.38 -5.01
C CYS A 61 -8.61 -20.86 -5.52
N ILE A 62 -8.60 -19.98 -6.52
CA ILE A 62 -9.81 -19.38 -7.11
C ILE A 62 -10.62 -20.35 -8.00
N ASN A 63 -10.36 -21.66 -7.91
CA ASN A 63 -10.97 -22.68 -8.75
C ASN A 63 -12.51 -22.71 -8.59
N ASP A 64 -13.00 -22.37 -7.40
CA ASP A 64 -14.42 -22.18 -7.11
C ASP A 64 -15.05 -21.12 -8.01
N ARG A 65 -14.38 -19.97 -8.16
CA ARG A 65 -14.82 -18.87 -9.03
C ARG A 65 -14.63 -19.19 -10.50
N LEU A 66 -13.51 -19.82 -10.87
CA LEU A 66 -13.26 -20.22 -12.26
C LEU A 66 -14.29 -21.22 -12.78
N ALA A 67 -14.84 -22.08 -11.92
CA ALA A 67 -15.88 -23.03 -12.28
C ALA A 67 -17.24 -22.37 -12.58
N GLN A 68 -17.47 -21.16 -12.05
CA GLN A 68 -18.72 -20.40 -12.20
C GLN A 68 -18.70 -19.42 -13.38
N LEU A 69 -17.54 -19.22 -14.03
CA LEU A 69 -17.42 -18.25 -15.13
C LEU A 69 -18.11 -18.74 -16.40
N ASP A 70 -18.93 -17.87 -16.99
CA ASP A 70 -19.50 -18.08 -18.32
C ASP A 70 -18.41 -17.96 -19.39
N ARG A 71 -18.02 -19.11 -19.95
CA ARG A 71 -16.95 -19.21 -20.95
C ARG A 71 -17.34 -18.68 -22.33
N SER A 72 -18.61 -18.33 -22.54
CA SER A 72 -19.07 -17.71 -23.79
C SER A 72 -18.75 -16.21 -23.87
N LEU A 73 -18.42 -15.58 -22.72
CA LEU A 73 -18.06 -14.17 -22.65
C LEU A 73 -16.79 -13.85 -23.46
N PRO A 74 -16.66 -12.60 -23.95
CA PRO A 74 -15.42 -12.12 -24.55
C PRO A 74 -14.23 -12.32 -23.61
N LYS A 75 -13.06 -12.67 -24.18
CA LYS A 75 -11.83 -12.93 -23.40
C LYS A 75 -11.47 -11.79 -22.45
N GLN A 76 -11.72 -10.55 -22.86
CA GLN A 76 -11.43 -9.37 -22.05
C GLN A 76 -12.26 -9.36 -20.76
N GLU A 77 -13.56 -9.65 -20.85
CA GLU A 77 -14.45 -9.72 -19.68
C GLU A 77 -14.10 -10.89 -18.76
N LEU A 78 -13.73 -12.04 -19.34
CA LEU A 78 -13.22 -13.18 -18.58
C LEU A 78 -11.98 -12.81 -17.78
N PHE A 79 -10.97 -12.20 -18.41
CA PHE A 79 -9.75 -11.81 -17.73
C PHE A 79 -9.97 -10.73 -16.69
N SER A 80 -10.82 -9.73 -16.96
CA SER A 80 -11.21 -8.73 -15.96
C SER A 80 -11.87 -9.36 -14.74
N SER A 81 -12.76 -10.34 -14.95
CA SER A 81 -13.44 -11.06 -13.86
C SER A 81 -12.47 -11.91 -13.03
N ILE A 82 -11.52 -12.57 -13.69
CA ILE A 82 -10.47 -13.36 -13.02
C ILE A 82 -9.55 -12.44 -12.21
N SER A 83 -9.09 -11.33 -12.78
CA SER A 83 -8.25 -10.35 -12.09
C SER A 83 -8.97 -9.76 -10.87
N ALA A 84 -10.23 -9.34 -11.03
CA ALA A 84 -11.03 -8.82 -9.92
C ALA A 84 -11.19 -9.84 -8.78
N CYS A 85 -11.35 -11.14 -9.12
CA CYS A 85 -11.37 -12.20 -8.12
C CYS A 85 -10.02 -12.33 -7.41
N ILE A 86 -8.89 -12.25 -8.12
CA ILE A 86 -7.56 -12.31 -7.52
C ILE A 86 -7.35 -11.12 -6.59
N ASP A 87 -7.66 -9.90 -7.05
CA ASP A 87 -7.52 -8.67 -6.27
C ASP A 87 -8.37 -8.72 -4.99
N GLN A 88 -9.63 -9.17 -5.09
CA GLN A 88 -10.53 -9.32 -3.95
C GLN A 88 -9.97 -10.32 -2.92
N ARG A 89 -9.40 -11.44 -3.37
CA ARG A 89 -8.74 -12.42 -2.50
C ARG A 89 -7.47 -11.87 -1.86
N ILE A 90 -6.69 -11.04 -2.55
CA ILE A 90 -5.48 -10.41 -1.98
C ILE A 90 -5.88 -9.37 -0.93
N HIS A 91 -6.78 -8.46 -1.28
CA HIS A 91 -7.19 -7.35 -0.43
C HIS A 91 -7.86 -7.83 0.86
N SER A 92 -8.77 -8.80 0.79
CA SER A 92 -9.43 -9.39 1.97
C SER A 92 -8.47 -10.17 2.89
N ASN A 93 -7.26 -10.49 2.42
CA ASN A 93 -6.24 -11.20 3.18
C ASN A 93 -5.10 -10.29 3.67
N TYR A 94 -5.17 -8.97 3.47
CA TYR A 94 -4.20 -8.07 4.06
C TYR A 94 -4.27 -8.10 5.59
N ARG A 95 -3.09 -8.18 6.22
CA ARG A 95 -2.95 -7.92 7.66
C ARG A 95 -2.89 -6.41 7.87
N ILE A 96 -3.92 -5.86 8.50
CA ILE A 96 -3.97 -4.44 8.85
C ILE A 96 -3.29 -4.22 10.20
N TYR A 97 -2.35 -3.28 10.25
CA TYR A 97 -1.63 -2.87 11.45
C TYR A 97 -2.17 -1.53 11.98
N SER A 98 -1.86 -1.19 13.23
CA SER A 98 -2.30 0.05 13.88
C SER A 98 -1.92 1.30 13.06
N GLY A 99 -0.75 1.31 12.42
CA GLY A 99 -0.32 2.39 11.53
C GLY A 99 -1.26 2.65 10.35
N ASN A 100 -1.93 1.62 9.81
CA ASN A 100 -2.87 1.80 8.69
C ASN A 100 -4.14 2.55 9.14
N TYR A 101 -4.66 2.20 10.32
CA TYR A 101 -5.82 2.87 10.93
C TYR A 101 -5.49 4.32 11.30
N VAL A 102 -4.33 4.53 11.93
CA VAL A 102 -3.84 5.89 12.25
C VAL A 102 -3.71 6.72 10.98
N ALA A 103 -3.13 6.15 9.92
CA ALA A 103 -2.96 6.86 8.65
C ALA A 103 -4.30 7.26 8.02
N TYR A 104 -5.31 6.39 8.08
CA TYR A 104 -6.65 6.69 7.59
C TYR A 104 -7.27 7.87 8.35
N ASP A 105 -7.31 7.78 9.68
CA ASP A 105 -7.90 8.80 10.55
C ASP A 105 -7.20 10.16 10.35
N LEU A 106 -5.87 10.19 10.30
CA LEU A 106 -5.11 11.41 10.05
C LEU A 106 -5.36 11.99 8.65
N LEU A 107 -5.46 11.15 7.63
CA LEU A 107 -5.69 11.58 6.24
C LEU A 107 -7.11 12.15 6.06
N LYS A 108 -8.10 11.61 6.77
CA LYS A 108 -9.51 12.04 6.70
C LYS A 108 -9.90 13.07 7.73
N GLY A 109 -9.04 13.33 8.73
CA GLY A 109 -9.38 14.19 9.86
C GLY A 109 -10.46 13.59 10.77
N THR A 110 -10.50 12.27 10.88
CA THR A 110 -11.52 11.52 11.65
C THR A 110 -10.88 10.78 12.83
N SER A 111 -11.72 10.09 13.61
CA SER A 111 -11.32 9.16 14.68
C SER A 111 -12.10 7.86 14.59
N GLU A 112 -12.51 7.50 13.37
CA GLU A 112 -13.39 6.37 13.08
C GLU A 112 -12.77 5.05 13.55
N PHE A 113 -11.46 4.92 13.43
CA PHE A 113 -10.73 3.71 13.79
C PHE A 113 -9.91 3.86 15.08
N ALA A 114 -10.22 4.84 15.94
CA ALA A 114 -9.51 5.06 17.19
C ALA A 114 -9.54 3.86 18.16
N GLY A 115 -10.49 2.93 18.00
CA GLY A 115 -10.53 1.67 18.75
C GLY A 115 -9.49 0.62 18.32
N HIS A 116 -8.78 0.84 17.20
CA HIS A 116 -7.82 -0.11 16.62
C HIS A 116 -6.36 0.23 16.91
N TYR A 117 -6.09 1.29 17.66
CA TYR A 117 -4.74 1.69 18.05
C TYR A 117 -4.72 2.38 19.41
N THR A 118 -3.61 2.25 20.10
CA THR A 118 -3.32 3.00 21.33
C THR A 118 -2.72 4.39 21.02
N PRO A 119 -2.78 5.34 21.96
CA PRO A 119 -2.06 6.62 21.82
C PRO A 119 -0.56 6.45 21.55
N GLU A 120 0.06 5.44 22.17
CA GLU A 120 1.48 5.12 22.00
C GLU A 120 1.78 4.61 20.59
N GLU A 121 0.93 3.76 20.03
CA GLU A 121 1.05 3.30 18.64
C GLU A 121 0.84 4.43 17.64
N LYS A 122 -0.14 5.31 17.89
CA LYS A 122 -0.34 6.52 17.08
C LYS A 122 0.91 7.39 17.08
N GLN A 123 1.46 7.66 18.27
CA GLN A 123 2.68 8.47 18.39
C GLN A 123 3.86 7.80 17.69
N ARG A 124 4.05 6.49 17.85
CA ARG A 124 5.10 5.72 17.16
C ARG A 124 4.99 5.84 15.64
N PHE A 125 3.77 5.72 15.10
CA PHE A 125 3.54 5.85 13.66
C PHE A 125 3.78 7.30 13.17
N VAL A 126 3.29 8.31 13.89
CA VAL A 126 3.56 9.72 13.54
C VAL A 126 5.06 10.01 13.55
N THR A 127 5.78 9.58 14.58
CA THR A 127 7.24 9.73 14.64
C THR A 127 7.94 9.02 13.49
N TYR A 128 7.48 7.83 13.10
CA TYR A 128 8.00 7.14 11.92
C TYR A 128 7.80 7.97 10.64
N ILE A 129 6.60 8.53 10.42
CA ILE A 129 6.30 9.37 9.24
C ILE A 129 7.22 10.60 9.19
N GLU A 130 7.43 11.28 10.32
CA GLU A 130 8.36 12.42 10.40
C GLU A 130 9.82 12.00 10.09
N GLN A 131 10.25 10.82 10.54
CA GLN A 131 11.57 10.28 10.16
C GLN A 131 11.67 10.01 8.66
N GLN A 132 10.61 9.50 8.01
CA GLN A 132 10.60 9.29 6.55
C GLN A 132 10.64 10.61 5.79
N LEU A 133 9.86 11.60 6.23
CA LEU A 133 9.92 12.96 5.67
C LEU A 133 11.32 13.56 5.78
N GLY A 134 12.03 13.33 6.89
CA GLY A 134 13.41 13.79 7.10
C GLY A 134 14.43 13.17 6.12
N LYS A 135 14.14 12.01 5.52
CA LYS A 135 15.02 11.38 4.52
C LYS A 135 14.86 11.99 3.13
N ILE A 136 13.76 12.67 2.86
CA ILE A 136 13.47 13.24 1.54
C ILE A 136 14.29 14.51 1.34
N LYS A 137 15.22 14.47 0.37
CA LYS A 137 16.13 15.57 0.04
C LYS A 137 15.91 16.02 -1.40
N ILE A 138 15.01 16.98 -1.59
CA ILE A 138 14.68 17.58 -2.90
C ILE A 138 14.55 19.10 -2.79
N PRO A 139 14.77 19.85 -3.89
CA PRO A 139 14.44 21.27 -3.92
C PRO A 139 12.95 21.51 -3.69
N ASN A 140 12.60 22.65 -3.09
CA ASN A 140 11.20 23.07 -2.85
C ASN A 140 10.34 22.01 -2.14
N LYS A 141 10.92 21.28 -1.18
CA LYS A 141 10.25 20.23 -0.42
C LYS A 141 8.92 20.72 0.16
N ASP A 142 7.82 20.12 -0.29
CA ASP A 142 6.47 20.42 0.18
C ASP A 142 6.06 19.35 1.20
N GLU A 143 6.29 19.65 2.48
CA GLU A 143 6.11 18.64 3.53
C GLU A 143 4.66 18.22 3.70
N ASP A 144 3.69 19.10 3.47
CA ASP A 144 2.28 18.78 3.61
C ASP A 144 1.82 17.83 2.50
N PHE A 145 2.24 18.10 1.25
CA PHE A 145 1.98 17.18 0.14
C PHE A 145 2.64 15.81 0.38
N LEU A 146 3.91 15.79 0.79
CA LEU A 146 4.66 14.56 1.04
C LEU A 146 4.05 13.76 2.19
N ARG A 147 3.67 14.41 3.30
CA ARG A 147 2.99 13.80 4.44
C ARG A 147 1.67 13.19 4.00
N GLY A 148 0.89 13.93 3.20
CA GLY A 148 -0.36 13.42 2.61
C GLY A 148 -0.14 12.16 1.77
N LYS A 149 0.94 12.08 0.97
CA LYS A 149 1.28 10.88 0.18
C LYS A 149 1.72 9.71 1.04
N LEU A 150 2.51 9.94 2.08
CA LEU A 150 2.87 8.88 3.03
C LEU A 150 1.62 8.33 3.72
N LEU A 151 0.76 9.19 4.28
CA LEU A 151 -0.48 8.76 4.92
C LEU A 151 -1.40 8.02 3.96
N LEU A 152 -1.54 8.48 2.72
CA LEU A 152 -2.32 7.79 1.68
C LEU A 152 -1.82 6.38 1.43
N MET A 153 -0.50 6.18 1.31
CA MET A 153 0.06 4.83 1.10
C MET A 153 -0.24 3.89 2.27
N TYR A 154 -0.20 4.38 3.50
CA TYR A 154 -0.53 3.56 4.69
C TYR A 154 -2.03 3.39 4.91
N ALA A 155 -2.88 4.30 4.46
CA ALA A 155 -4.33 4.17 4.55
C ALA A 155 -4.90 3.18 3.50
N ASN A 156 -4.30 3.09 2.31
CA ASN A 156 -4.80 2.29 1.19
C ASN A 156 -4.98 0.79 1.51
N PRO A 157 -4.08 0.09 2.23
CA PRO A 157 -4.31 -1.30 2.64
C PRO A 157 -5.63 -1.48 3.41
N LEU A 158 -5.97 -0.56 4.31
CA LEU A 158 -7.23 -0.59 5.06
C LEU A 158 -8.43 -0.31 4.13
N VAL A 159 -8.35 0.73 3.29
CA VAL A 159 -9.40 1.06 2.33
C VAL A 159 -9.72 -0.14 1.42
N ASN A 160 -8.69 -0.76 0.87
CA ASN A 160 -8.83 -1.90 -0.02
C ASN A 160 -9.36 -3.14 0.71
N TYR A 161 -8.91 -3.39 1.94
CA TYR A 161 -9.41 -4.47 2.79
C TYR A 161 -10.91 -4.31 3.06
N LEU A 162 -11.34 -3.12 3.48
CA LEU A 162 -12.76 -2.85 3.77
C LEU A 162 -13.62 -3.01 2.51
N ALA A 163 -13.16 -2.51 1.36
CA ALA A 163 -13.88 -2.65 0.09
C ALA A 163 -13.98 -4.11 -0.39
N ALA A 164 -13.01 -4.96 -0.07
CA ALA A 164 -12.99 -6.37 -0.47
C ALA A 164 -13.77 -7.31 0.45
N CYS A 165 -14.05 -6.86 1.69
CA CYS A 165 -14.77 -7.59 2.73
C CYS A 165 -16.26 -7.23 2.82
N GLN A 166 -16.73 -6.25 2.05
CA GLN A 166 -18.16 -5.95 1.83
C GLN A 166 -18.75 -6.91 0.80
#